data_AF-A0A705JJZ0-F1
#
_entry.id   AF-A0A705JJZ0-F1
#
_cell.length_a   1.000
_cell.length_b   1.000
_cell.length_c   1.000
_cell.angle_alpha   90.00
_cell.angle_beta   90.00
_cell.angle_gamma   90.00
#
_symmetry.space_group_name_H-M   'P 1'
#
loop_
_entity.id
_entity.type
_entity.pdbx_description
1 polymer ?
#
loop_
_entity_poly.entity_id
_entity_poly.type
_entity_poly.pdbx_seq_one_letter_code
_entity_poly.pdbx_strand_id
1 'polypeptide(L)'
;MATYHLSVKFGGKGQAANHADYIERKEKYRDRQDLEYSAHGNMPEWARDNPSHFWQAADQFERANGSTYRELEIALPRELTAEQRLELVQDFVRQEAGERHAWSFAIHNPKASIDGGEQPHAHIMMSQRVNDGIERTPEQYFRRYNARYPERGGAKKDSGSLTLTQQKEQLRELRKRWEVKHNEHMRKHGFERGFIDCRTLKEQGIERRPEVHLGFEAAGRLDDAQRHDIMQKRSEPDY
;
A
#
# COMPACT_ATOMS: atom_id res chain seq x y z
N MET A 1 12.17 13.63 11.41
CA MET A 1 12.88 12.37 11.10
C MET A 1 12.02 11.64 10.09
N ALA A 2 12.60 11.16 8.98
CA ALA A 2 11.84 10.29 8.08
C ALA A 2 11.62 8.94 8.78
N THR A 3 10.38 8.50 8.83
CA THR A 3 10.02 7.23 9.47
C THR A 3 9.73 6.21 8.39
N TYR A 4 10.50 5.13 8.39
CA TYR A 4 10.23 3.99 7.53
C TYR A 4 8.89 3.36 7.91
N HIS A 5 7.97 3.23 6.94
CA HIS A 5 6.79 2.38 7.08
C HIS A 5 6.45 1.71 5.74
N LEU A 6 6.32 0.39 5.77
CA LEU A 6 5.63 -0.40 4.76
C LEU A 6 4.96 -1.59 5.45
N SER A 7 3.64 -1.69 5.27
CA SER A 7 2.86 -2.86 5.67
C SER A 7 2.19 -3.51 4.47
N VAL A 8 1.96 -4.82 4.58
CA VAL A 8 1.26 -5.62 3.57
C VAL A 8 0.03 -6.22 4.22
N LYS A 9 -1.13 -5.98 3.64
CA LYS A 9 -2.42 -6.49 4.10
C LYS A 9 -3.10 -7.26 2.97
N PHE A 10 -4.02 -8.14 3.33
CA PHE A 10 -4.84 -8.87 2.35
C PHE A 10 -6.30 -8.71 2.72
N GLY A 11 -7.12 -8.32 1.73
CA GLY A 11 -8.56 -8.35 1.85
C GLY A 11 -9.13 -9.68 1.39
N GLY A 12 -10.08 -10.22 2.15
CA GLY A 12 -10.90 -11.36 1.77
C GLY A 12 -12.09 -10.96 0.90
N LYS A 13 -12.87 -11.95 0.49
CA LYS A 13 -14.13 -11.74 -0.23
C LYS A 13 -15.09 -10.86 0.58
N GLY A 14 -15.66 -9.84 -0.06
CA GLY A 14 -16.60 -8.90 0.54
C GLY A 14 -15.95 -7.66 1.17
N GLN A 15 -14.63 -7.51 1.03
CA GLN A 15 -13.88 -6.40 1.60
C GLN A 15 -13.33 -5.42 0.55
N ALA A 16 -13.26 -5.80 -0.74
CA ALA A 16 -12.57 -5.02 -1.76
C ALA A 16 -13.30 -3.71 -2.08
N ALA A 17 -14.60 -3.76 -2.38
CA ALA A 17 -15.35 -2.59 -2.79
C ALA A 17 -15.41 -1.53 -1.67
N ASN A 18 -15.73 -1.95 -0.44
CA ASN A 18 -15.76 -1.03 0.70
C ASN A 18 -14.37 -0.45 1.01
N HIS A 19 -13.29 -1.23 0.82
CA HIS A 19 -11.93 -0.73 1.02
C HIS A 19 -11.51 0.24 -0.08
N ALA A 20 -11.86 -0.02 -1.34
CA ALA A 20 -11.65 0.91 -2.45
C ALA A 20 -12.38 2.24 -2.19
N ASP A 21 -13.64 2.19 -1.75
CA ASP A 21 -14.39 3.38 -1.38
C ASP A 21 -13.77 4.12 -0.19
N TYR A 22 -13.22 3.39 0.78
CA TYR A 22 -12.50 3.96 1.91
C TYR A 22 -11.24 4.72 1.47
N ILE A 23 -10.40 4.12 0.64
CA ILE A 23 -9.15 4.77 0.23
C ILE A 23 -9.41 5.91 -0.76
N GLU A 24 -10.43 5.82 -1.61
CA GLU A 24 -10.76 6.87 -2.59
C GLU A 24 -11.71 7.93 -2.02
N ARG A 25 -12.04 7.86 -0.71
CA ARG A 25 -13.00 8.75 -0.03
C ARG A 25 -14.36 8.83 -0.74
N LYS A 26 -14.84 7.71 -1.25
CA LYS A 26 -16.16 7.58 -1.89
C LYS A 26 -17.24 7.23 -0.87
N GLU A 27 -18.49 7.30 -1.32
CA GLU A 27 -19.66 6.91 -0.52
C GLU A 27 -19.73 7.56 0.87
N LYS A 28 -19.73 6.77 1.93
CA LYS A 28 -19.80 7.24 3.32
C LYS A 28 -18.53 7.95 3.81
N TYR A 29 -17.49 7.99 2.99
CA TYR A 29 -16.18 8.57 3.33
C TYR A 29 -15.93 9.93 2.65
N ARG A 30 -16.92 10.46 1.89
CA ARG A 30 -16.81 11.71 1.11
C ARG A 30 -16.47 12.96 1.92
N ASP A 31 -16.82 12.98 3.21
CA ASP A 31 -16.56 14.13 4.07
C ASP A 31 -15.11 14.23 4.57
N ARG A 32 -14.27 13.23 4.27
CA ARG A 32 -12.85 13.21 4.66
C ARG A 32 -12.03 13.98 3.62
N GLN A 33 -11.49 15.13 4.03
CA GLN A 33 -10.77 16.06 3.16
C GLN A 33 -9.25 15.80 3.10
N ASP A 34 -8.80 14.60 3.45
CA ASP A 34 -7.38 14.24 3.51
C ASP A 34 -6.87 13.50 2.27
N LEU A 35 -7.71 13.33 1.23
CA LEU A 35 -7.30 12.72 -0.04
C LEU A 35 -6.53 13.73 -0.90
N GLU A 36 -5.26 13.45 -1.18
CA GLU A 36 -4.46 14.25 -2.11
C GLU A 36 -4.67 13.81 -3.55
N TYR A 37 -4.70 12.50 -3.80
CA TYR A 37 -4.77 11.95 -5.14
C TYR A 37 -5.27 10.51 -5.13
N SER A 38 -5.95 10.07 -6.19
CA SER A 38 -6.24 8.66 -6.44
C SER A 38 -6.13 8.33 -7.93
N ALA A 39 -5.75 7.08 -8.22
CA ALA A 39 -5.68 6.56 -9.58
C ALA A 39 -5.83 5.04 -9.60
N HIS A 40 -6.03 4.49 -10.80
CA HIS A 40 -6.13 3.07 -11.06
C HIS A 40 -5.47 2.72 -12.38
N GLY A 41 -5.22 1.43 -12.61
CA GLY A 41 -4.63 0.96 -13.85
C GLY A 41 -4.65 -0.56 -13.99
N ASN A 42 -4.29 -1.02 -15.20
CA ASN A 42 -4.29 -2.44 -15.60
C ASN A 42 -5.64 -3.16 -15.36
N MET A 43 -6.74 -2.41 -15.37
CA MET A 43 -8.07 -2.99 -15.27
C MET A 43 -8.39 -3.77 -16.56
N PRO A 44 -9.07 -4.93 -16.47
CA PRO A 44 -9.58 -5.64 -17.65
C PRO A 44 -10.64 -4.79 -18.38
N GLU A 45 -10.93 -5.12 -19.64
CA GLU A 45 -11.79 -4.29 -20.51
C GLU A 45 -13.10 -3.86 -19.86
N TRP A 46 -13.78 -4.81 -19.20
CA TRP A 46 -15.08 -4.61 -18.56
C TRP A 46 -15.06 -3.67 -17.34
N ALA A 47 -13.88 -3.28 -16.85
CA ALA A 47 -13.69 -2.32 -15.77
C ALA A 47 -12.64 -1.24 -16.06
N ARG A 48 -12.21 -1.07 -17.33
CA ARG A 48 -11.14 -0.14 -17.73
C ARG A 48 -11.34 1.26 -17.13
N ASP A 49 -12.54 1.80 -17.28
CA ASP A 49 -12.91 3.15 -16.85
C ASP A 49 -13.73 3.16 -15.55
N ASN A 50 -13.90 1.99 -14.91
CA ASN A 50 -14.71 1.85 -13.69
C ASN A 50 -14.04 0.86 -12.71
N PRO A 51 -13.01 1.30 -11.96
CA PRO A 51 -12.33 0.45 -10.98
C PRO A 51 -13.27 -0.05 -9.87
N SER A 52 -14.31 0.71 -9.51
CA SER A 52 -15.31 0.27 -8.53
C SER A 52 -16.02 -1.01 -9.00
N HIS A 53 -16.31 -1.16 -10.30
CA HIS A 53 -16.85 -2.40 -10.85
C HIS A 53 -15.85 -3.56 -10.71
N PHE A 54 -14.55 -3.34 -10.90
CA PHE A 54 -13.54 -4.38 -10.68
C PHE A 54 -13.56 -4.91 -9.24
N TRP A 55 -13.56 -4.00 -8.25
CA TRP A 55 -13.54 -4.40 -6.85
C TRP A 55 -14.85 -5.05 -6.40
N GLN A 56 -16.00 -4.60 -6.94
CA GLN A 56 -17.29 -5.27 -6.73
C GLN A 56 -17.32 -6.68 -7.33
N ALA A 57 -16.79 -6.86 -8.54
CA ALA A 57 -16.68 -8.16 -9.18
C ALA A 57 -15.76 -9.10 -8.39
N ALA A 58 -14.66 -8.59 -7.81
CA ALA A 58 -13.80 -9.35 -6.93
C ALA A 58 -14.58 -9.85 -5.69
N ASP A 59 -15.35 -8.98 -5.05
CA ASP A 59 -16.18 -9.34 -3.90
C ASP A 59 -17.32 -10.30 -4.25
N GLN A 60 -17.84 -10.24 -5.48
CA GLN A 60 -18.92 -11.13 -5.93
C GLN A 60 -18.40 -12.52 -6.32
N PHE A 61 -17.32 -12.59 -7.10
CA PHE A 61 -16.93 -13.80 -7.83
C PHE A 61 -15.69 -14.51 -7.28
N GLU A 62 -14.87 -13.85 -6.44
CA GLU A 62 -13.79 -14.54 -5.77
C GLU A 62 -14.35 -15.62 -4.83
N ARG A 63 -13.55 -16.66 -4.53
CA ARG A 63 -13.99 -17.73 -3.61
C ARG A 63 -14.06 -17.20 -2.17
N ALA A 64 -14.88 -17.83 -1.32
CA ALA A 64 -15.07 -17.41 0.08
C ALA A 64 -13.74 -17.23 0.85
N ASN A 65 -12.80 -18.17 0.70
CA ASN A 65 -11.48 -18.12 1.34
C ASN A 65 -10.38 -17.56 0.40
N GLY A 66 -10.78 -16.70 -0.54
CA GLY A 66 -9.89 -16.07 -1.51
C GLY A 66 -9.57 -14.65 -1.11
N SER A 67 -8.31 -14.24 -1.32
CA SER A 67 -7.96 -12.82 -1.26
C SER A 67 -8.43 -12.12 -2.53
N THR A 68 -9.10 -10.99 -2.36
CA THR A 68 -9.58 -10.11 -3.44
C THR A 68 -8.53 -9.07 -3.82
N TYR A 69 -7.75 -8.60 -2.85
CA TYR A 69 -6.63 -7.70 -3.05
C TYR A 69 -5.50 -7.94 -2.04
N ARG A 70 -4.27 -7.60 -2.47
CA ARG A 70 -3.13 -7.29 -1.59
C ARG A 70 -3.03 -5.77 -1.51
N GLU A 71 -2.91 -5.23 -0.31
CA GLU A 71 -2.66 -3.81 -0.07
C GLU A 71 -1.23 -3.59 0.40
N LEU A 72 -0.56 -2.60 -0.21
CA LEU A 72 0.65 -1.98 0.33
C LEU A 72 0.26 -0.64 0.96
N GLU A 73 0.60 -0.46 2.22
CA GLU A 73 0.49 0.83 2.90
C GLU A 73 1.88 1.37 3.19
N ILE A 74 2.21 2.53 2.64
CA ILE A 74 3.54 3.14 2.70
C ILE A 74 3.46 4.55 3.27
N ALA A 75 4.38 4.92 4.17
CA ALA A 75 4.54 6.31 4.57
C ALA A 75 5.33 7.07 3.51
N LEU A 76 4.93 8.29 3.21
CA LEU A 76 5.61 9.17 2.25
C LEU A 76 6.39 10.26 2.99
N PRO A 77 7.46 10.81 2.38
CA PRO A 77 8.23 11.89 2.98
C PRO A 77 7.43 13.20 3.00
N ARG A 78 7.45 13.89 4.14
CA ARG A 78 6.82 15.22 4.32
C ARG A 78 7.59 16.31 3.55
N GLU A 79 8.86 16.04 3.28
CA GLU A 79 9.76 16.94 2.56
C GLU A 79 9.38 17.09 1.08
N LEU A 80 8.79 16.06 0.47
CA LEU A 80 8.32 16.11 -0.92
C LEU A 80 7.00 16.86 -1.01
N THR A 81 6.84 17.64 -2.09
CA THR A 81 5.54 18.23 -2.47
C THR A 81 4.52 17.16 -2.89
N ALA A 82 3.23 17.51 -2.97
CA ALA A 82 2.18 16.59 -3.39
C ALA A 82 2.46 15.99 -4.78
N GLU A 83 2.97 16.79 -5.72
CA GLU A 83 3.33 16.35 -7.08
C GLU A 83 4.51 15.37 -7.06
N GLN A 84 5.52 15.62 -6.22
CA GLN A 84 6.67 14.73 -6.07
C GLN A 84 6.31 13.42 -5.35
N ARG A 85 5.40 13.49 -4.37
CA ARG A 85 4.81 12.30 -3.73
C ARG A 85 4.03 11.46 -4.72
N LEU A 86 3.23 12.10 -5.58
CA LEU A 86 2.50 11.42 -6.65
C LEU A 86 3.48 10.69 -7.59
N GLU A 87 4.53 11.37 -8.03
CA GLU A 87 5.54 10.76 -8.90
C GLU A 87 6.19 9.52 -8.25
N LEU A 88 6.58 9.62 -6.97
CA LEU A 88 7.12 8.52 -6.18
C LEU A 88 6.16 7.33 -6.11
N VAL A 89 4.88 7.58 -5.82
CA VAL A 89 3.87 6.52 -5.74
C VAL A 89 3.65 5.87 -7.11
N GLN A 90 3.58 6.67 -8.19
CA GLN A 90 3.41 6.13 -9.55
C GLN A 90 4.59 5.25 -9.97
N ASP A 91 5.82 5.65 -9.68
CA ASP A 91 7.01 4.85 -9.97
C ASP A 91 7.04 3.55 -9.15
N PHE A 92 6.65 3.62 -7.87
CA PHE A 92 6.58 2.42 -7.04
C PHE A 92 5.45 1.47 -7.48
N VAL A 93 4.28 1.99 -7.86
CA VAL A 93 3.18 1.18 -8.41
C VAL A 93 3.60 0.53 -9.72
N ARG A 94 4.26 1.26 -10.64
CA ARG A 94 4.83 0.67 -11.86
C ARG A 94 5.80 -0.46 -11.56
N GLN A 95 6.67 -0.28 -10.56
CA GLN A 95 7.67 -1.29 -10.18
C GLN A 95 7.03 -2.57 -9.64
N GLU A 96 6.02 -2.45 -8.76
CA GLU A 96 5.44 -3.62 -8.07
C GLU A 96 4.30 -4.28 -8.87
N ALA A 97 3.42 -3.49 -9.48
CA ALA A 97 2.32 -4.01 -10.28
C ALA A 97 2.73 -4.37 -11.71
N GLY A 98 3.67 -3.60 -12.30
CA GLY A 98 3.98 -3.67 -13.73
C GLY A 98 2.72 -3.53 -14.58
N GLU A 99 2.61 -4.35 -15.62
CA GLU A 99 1.37 -4.52 -16.41
C GLU A 99 0.52 -5.71 -15.93
N ARG A 100 1.00 -6.42 -14.90
CA ARG A 100 0.49 -7.73 -14.50
C ARG A 100 -0.71 -7.65 -13.58
N HIS A 101 -0.83 -6.62 -12.77
CA HIS A 101 -1.83 -6.56 -11.72
C HIS A 101 -2.74 -5.37 -11.93
N ALA A 102 -4.05 -5.59 -11.94
CA ALA A 102 -5.04 -4.52 -11.78
C ALA A 102 -4.83 -3.84 -10.42
N TRP A 103 -4.81 -2.51 -10.38
CA TRP A 103 -4.52 -1.76 -9.16
C TRP A 103 -5.36 -0.49 -9.03
N SER A 104 -5.59 -0.10 -7.79
CA SER A 104 -6.09 1.23 -7.38
C SER A 104 -5.15 1.74 -6.29
N PHE A 105 -4.82 3.03 -6.30
CA PHE A 105 -4.14 3.66 -5.18
C PHE A 105 -4.78 4.99 -4.80
N ALA A 106 -4.55 5.38 -3.55
CA ALA A 106 -4.86 6.70 -3.04
C ALA A 106 -3.73 7.21 -2.15
N ILE A 107 -3.45 8.52 -2.23
CA ILE A 107 -2.53 9.23 -1.37
C ILE A 107 -3.36 10.03 -0.38
N HIS A 108 -3.17 9.79 0.92
CA HIS A 108 -3.78 10.55 2.00
C HIS A 108 -2.73 11.42 2.68
N ASN A 109 -3.13 12.59 3.17
CA ASN A 109 -2.30 13.46 3.98
C ASN A 109 -3.11 14.11 5.13
N PRO A 110 -3.52 13.31 6.13
CA PRO A 110 -4.12 13.85 7.35
C PRO A 110 -3.06 14.51 8.24
N LYS A 111 -3.50 15.22 9.27
CA LYS A 111 -2.60 15.65 10.35
C LYS A 111 -2.25 14.46 11.25
N ALA A 112 -0.97 14.31 11.55
CA ALA A 112 -0.45 13.34 12.49
C ALA A 112 -0.96 13.62 13.91
N SER A 113 -1.44 12.59 14.59
CA SER A 113 -2.06 12.73 15.93
C SER A 113 -1.06 13.07 17.06
N ILE A 114 0.24 12.93 16.81
CA ILE A 114 1.29 13.11 17.82
C ILE A 114 1.89 14.52 17.73
N ASP A 115 2.42 14.90 16.56
CA ASP A 115 3.13 16.18 16.38
C ASP A 115 2.32 17.22 15.59
N GLY A 116 1.10 16.89 15.15
CA GLY A 116 0.22 17.79 14.41
C GLY A 116 0.68 18.12 12.97
N GLY A 117 1.84 17.60 12.54
CA GLY A 117 2.37 17.79 11.19
C GLY A 117 1.63 16.95 10.15
N GLU A 118 2.00 17.10 8.88
CA GLU A 118 1.46 16.28 7.79
C GLU A 118 1.72 14.77 8.01
N GLN A 119 0.89 13.87 7.51
CA GLN A 119 1.15 12.43 7.59
C GLN A 119 0.88 11.80 6.23
N PRO A 120 1.65 12.15 5.19
CA PRO A 120 1.37 11.64 3.88
C PRO A 120 1.65 10.13 3.83
N HIS A 121 0.72 9.36 3.31
CA HIS A 121 0.83 7.92 3.11
C HIS A 121 0.02 7.49 1.90
N ALA A 122 0.39 6.36 1.30
CA ALA A 122 -0.33 5.79 0.17
C ALA A 122 -0.92 4.42 0.54
N HIS A 123 -2.17 4.21 0.14
CA HIS A 123 -2.81 2.91 0.09
C HIS A 123 -2.78 2.41 -1.35
N ILE A 124 -2.17 1.26 -1.62
CA ILE A 124 -2.05 0.67 -2.95
C ILE A 124 -2.69 -0.71 -2.94
N MET A 125 -3.90 -0.82 -3.48
CA MET A 125 -4.60 -2.08 -3.68
C MET A 125 -4.21 -2.71 -5.01
N MET A 126 -3.81 -3.99 -4.99
CA MET A 126 -3.49 -4.78 -6.18
C MET A 126 -4.27 -6.09 -6.19
N SER A 127 -4.84 -6.44 -7.33
CA SER A 127 -5.35 -7.78 -7.55
C SER A 127 -4.20 -8.77 -7.64
N GLN A 128 -4.30 -9.89 -6.94
CA GLN A 128 -3.32 -10.98 -7.08
C GLN A 128 -3.49 -11.76 -8.39
N ARG A 129 -4.54 -11.48 -9.16
CA ARG A 129 -4.75 -12.05 -10.49
C ARG A 129 -3.76 -11.41 -11.46
N VAL A 130 -3.07 -12.25 -12.21
CA VAL A 130 -2.07 -11.85 -13.21
C VAL A 130 -2.77 -11.69 -14.55
N ASN A 131 -2.60 -10.53 -15.16
CA ASN A 131 -2.97 -10.23 -16.53
C ASN A 131 -2.06 -11.04 -17.47
N ASP A 132 -2.68 -11.98 -18.18
CA ASP A 132 -2.05 -12.84 -19.18
C ASP A 132 -2.50 -12.49 -20.61
N GLY A 133 -3.15 -11.34 -20.79
CA GLY A 133 -3.65 -10.86 -22.09
C GLY A 133 -4.90 -11.58 -22.60
N ILE A 134 -5.50 -12.47 -21.81
CA ILE A 134 -6.72 -13.20 -22.18
C ILE A 134 -7.93 -12.44 -21.65
N GLU A 135 -8.79 -11.99 -22.57
CA GLU A 135 -10.08 -11.39 -22.25
C GLU A 135 -11.01 -12.37 -21.54
N ARG A 136 -11.65 -11.90 -20.47
CA ARG A 136 -12.55 -12.70 -19.63
C ARG A 136 -13.70 -11.84 -19.14
N THR A 137 -14.88 -12.45 -19.01
CA THR A 137 -15.99 -11.81 -18.28
C THR A 137 -15.62 -11.62 -16.80
N PRO A 138 -16.30 -10.71 -16.06
CA PRO A 138 -16.05 -10.54 -14.63
C PRO A 138 -16.10 -11.85 -13.85
N GLU A 139 -17.14 -12.66 -14.08
CA GLU A 139 -17.27 -13.96 -13.41
C GLU A 139 -16.10 -14.89 -13.76
N GLN A 140 -15.75 -15.00 -15.04
CA GLN A 140 -14.68 -15.88 -15.49
C GLN A 140 -13.33 -15.45 -14.90
N TYR A 141 -13.03 -14.15 -14.87
CA TYR A 141 -11.77 -13.60 -14.37
C TYR A 141 -11.39 -14.14 -12.98
N PHE A 142 -12.37 -14.28 -12.08
CA PHE A 142 -12.17 -14.76 -10.72
C PHE A 142 -12.38 -16.29 -10.53
N ARG A 143 -12.68 -17.05 -11.59
CA ARG A 143 -12.70 -18.53 -11.52
C ARG A 143 -11.31 -19.11 -11.21
N ARG A 144 -11.25 -20.40 -10.89
CA ARG A 144 -9.96 -21.09 -10.77
C ARG A 144 -9.24 -21.06 -12.12
N TYR A 145 -7.92 -20.88 -12.06
CA TYR A 145 -7.07 -20.97 -13.23
C TYR A 145 -7.06 -22.40 -13.77
N ASN A 146 -7.14 -22.54 -15.09
CA ASN A 146 -7.05 -23.82 -15.80
C ASN A 146 -5.73 -23.87 -16.56
N ALA A 147 -4.76 -24.63 -16.05
CA ALA A 147 -3.43 -24.71 -16.65
C ALA A 147 -3.41 -25.39 -18.03
N ARG A 148 -4.38 -26.26 -18.33
CA ARG A 148 -4.46 -26.98 -19.61
C ARG A 148 -5.11 -26.12 -20.69
N TYR A 149 -6.07 -25.30 -20.31
CA TYR A 149 -6.83 -24.41 -21.20
C TYR A 149 -7.07 -23.05 -20.49
N PRO A 150 -6.08 -22.14 -20.46
CA PRO A 150 -6.14 -20.86 -19.74
C PRO A 150 -7.35 -19.99 -20.11
N GLU A 151 -7.80 -20.07 -21.35
CA GLU A 151 -8.95 -19.37 -21.91
C GLU A 151 -10.30 -19.88 -21.38
N ARG A 152 -10.32 -21.05 -20.74
CA ARG A 152 -11.51 -21.65 -20.12
C ARG A 152 -11.54 -21.50 -18.60
N GLY A 153 -10.48 -20.93 -18.02
CA GLY A 153 -10.34 -20.67 -16.59
C GLY A 153 -10.35 -19.18 -16.27
N GLY A 154 -10.19 -18.86 -14.98
CA GLY A 154 -9.93 -17.49 -14.53
C GLY A 154 -8.45 -17.13 -14.60
N ALA A 155 -8.14 -15.86 -14.35
CA ALA A 155 -6.76 -15.36 -14.35
C ALA A 155 -5.95 -16.03 -13.23
N LYS A 156 -4.67 -16.37 -13.50
CA LYS A 156 -3.81 -17.05 -12.51
C LYS A 156 -3.49 -16.13 -11.34
N LYS A 157 -3.40 -16.65 -10.10
CA LYS A 157 -2.90 -15.88 -8.96
C LYS A 157 -1.37 -15.93 -8.88
N ASP A 158 -0.75 -14.80 -8.53
CA ASP A 158 0.70 -14.68 -8.28
C ASP A 158 1.17 -15.34 -6.98
N SER A 159 0.24 -15.65 -6.07
CA SER A 159 0.54 -16.07 -4.69
C SER A 159 1.21 -17.44 -4.56
N GLY A 160 1.21 -18.26 -5.62
CA GLY A 160 1.85 -19.58 -5.66
C GLY A 160 1.58 -20.46 -4.43
N SER A 161 2.45 -21.45 -4.21
CA SER A 161 2.55 -22.20 -2.96
C SER A 161 3.89 -21.88 -2.31
N LEU A 162 4.03 -20.66 -1.82
CA LEU A 162 5.26 -20.20 -1.17
C LEU A 162 5.35 -20.75 0.26
N THR A 163 6.54 -21.22 0.63
CA THR A 163 6.83 -21.56 2.04
C THR A 163 6.85 -20.29 2.89
N LEU A 164 6.70 -20.43 4.21
CA LEU A 164 6.79 -19.30 5.14
C LEU A 164 8.13 -18.56 5.03
N THR A 165 9.21 -19.28 4.73
CA THR A 165 10.55 -18.69 4.53
C THR A 165 10.56 -17.81 3.28
N GLN A 166 10.03 -18.31 2.16
CA GLN A 166 9.95 -17.55 0.91
C GLN A 166 9.05 -16.31 1.05
N GLN A 167 7.94 -16.42 1.79
CA GLN A 167 7.08 -15.27 2.06
C GLN A 167 7.80 -14.18 2.87
N LYS A 168 8.58 -14.57 3.88
CA LYS A 168 9.41 -13.63 4.67
C LYS A 168 10.50 -12.99 3.83
N GLU A 169 11.13 -13.75 2.94
CA GLU A 169 12.14 -13.26 2.01
C GLU A 169 11.55 -12.24 1.02
N GLN A 170 10.45 -12.58 0.36
CA GLN A 170 9.74 -11.66 -0.53
C GLN A 170 9.29 -10.38 0.18
N LEU A 171 8.86 -10.46 1.44
CA LEU A 171 8.53 -9.28 2.22
C LEU A 171 9.78 -8.42 2.49
N ARG A 172 10.93 -9.02 2.83
CA ARG A 172 12.19 -8.28 3.01
C ARG A 172 12.64 -7.61 1.71
N GLU A 173 12.53 -8.30 0.59
CA GLU A 173 12.86 -7.74 -0.73
C GLU A 173 11.93 -6.59 -1.09
N LEU A 174 10.62 -6.72 -0.87
CA LEU A 174 9.64 -5.65 -1.08
C LEU A 174 9.97 -4.41 -0.24
N ARG A 175 10.30 -4.62 1.03
CA ARG A 175 10.71 -3.55 1.95
C ARG A 175 11.98 -2.84 1.47
N LYS A 176 12.96 -3.61 0.97
CA LYS A 176 14.18 -3.04 0.41
C LYS A 176 13.92 -2.27 -0.89
N ARG A 177 13.07 -2.80 -1.76
CA ARG A 177 12.63 -2.13 -2.99
C ARG A 177 11.92 -0.80 -2.73
N TRP A 178 11.08 -0.75 -1.69
CA TRP A 178 10.47 0.49 -1.23
C TRP A 178 11.52 1.50 -0.73
N GLU A 179 12.43 1.06 0.15
CA GLU A 179 13.51 1.89 0.67
C GLU A 179 14.34 2.53 -0.46
N VAL A 180 14.75 1.71 -1.44
CA VAL A 180 15.49 2.18 -2.62
C VAL A 180 14.69 3.23 -3.38
N LYS A 181 13.43 2.95 -3.70
CA LYS A 181 12.58 3.86 -4.47
C LYS A 181 12.34 5.19 -3.75
N HIS A 182 12.02 5.15 -2.45
CA HIS A 182 11.90 6.35 -1.62
C HIS A 182 13.19 7.18 -1.67
N ASN A 183 14.33 6.55 -1.38
CA ASN A 183 15.62 7.23 -1.30
C ASN A 183 16.07 7.78 -2.67
N GLU A 184 15.72 7.14 -3.78
CA GLU A 184 15.93 7.65 -5.13
C GLU A 184 15.17 8.97 -5.35
N HIS A 185 13.89 9.05 -4.99
CA HIS A 185 13.11 10.29 -5.14
C HIS A 185 13.60 11.41 -4.22
N MET A 186 14.02 11.08 -2.99
CA MET A 186 14.65 12.07 -2.10
C MET A 186 15.89 12.70 -2.77
N ARG A 187 16.79 11.89 -3.35
CA ARG A 187 17.97 12.41 -4.07
C ARG A 187 17.57 13.17 -5.34
N LYS A 188 16.63 12.63 -6.12
CA LYS A 188 16.16 13.23 -7.37
C LYS A 188 15.65 14.65 -7.18
N HIS A 189 14.98 14.93 -6.06
CA HIS A 189 14.45 16.25 -5.75
C HIS A 189 15.40 17.11 -4.88
N GLY A 190 16.67 16.71 -4.75
CA GLY A 190 17.72 17.53 -4.13
C GLY A 190 17.72 17.50 -2.59
N PHE A 191 17.07 16.52 -1.96
CA PHE A 191 17.11 16.38 -0.51
C PHE A 191 18.35 15.63 -0.04
N GLU A 192 19.04 16.21 0.94
CA GLU A 192 20.21 15.62 1.61
C GLU A 192 19.86 14.86 2.89
N ARG A 193 18.58 14.86 3.28
CA ARG A 193 18.04 14.19 4.47
C ARG A 193 16.67 13.57 4.16
N GLY A 194 16.14 12.83 5.12
CA GLY A 194 14.83 12.17 4.99
C GLY A 194 14.89 10.82 4.25
N PHE A 195 16.09 10.24 4.17
CA PHE A 195 16.29 8.87 3.74
C PHE A 195 15.76 7.88 4.78
N ILE A 196 15.30 6.72 4.31
CA ILE A 196 14.81 5.63 5.14
C ILE A 196 15.71 4.40 5.02
N ASP A 197 15.68 3.56 6.04
CA ASP A 197 16.32 2.24 6.08
C ASP A 197 15.32 1.22 6.64
N CYS A 198 15.10 0.15 5.88
CA CYS A 198 14.10 -0.87 6.20
C CYS A 198 14.58 -1.90 7.23
N ARG A 199 15.89 -1.92 7.54
CA ARG A 199 16.49 -2.79 8.55
C ARG A 199 16.02 -2.39 9.94
N THR A 200 16.08 -3.30 10.88
CA THR A 200 15.82 -2.97 12.29
C THR A 200 16.86 -1.97 12.82
N LEU A 201 16.52 -1.19 13.85
CA LEU A 201 17.47 -0.28 14.50
C LEU A 201 18.78 -1.01 14.88
N LYS A 202 18.66 -2.22 15.44
CA LYS A 202 19.80 -3.09 15.76
C LYS A 202 20.69 -3.39 14.54
N GLU A 203 20.10 -3.73 13.40
CA GLU A 203 20.84 -3.99 12.15
C GLU A 203 21.44 -2.73 11.51
N GLN A 204 20.96 -1.56 11.91
CA GLN A 204 21.55 -0.26 11.56
C GLN A 204 22.66 0.16 12.54
N GLY A 205 22.84 -0.57 13.65
CA GLY A 205 23.77 -0.22 14.72
C GLY A 205 23.26 0.89 15.65
N ILE A 206 21.93 1.09 15.71
CA ILE A 206 21.27 2.09 16.56
C ILE A 206 20.74 1.40 17.82
N GLU A 207 21.16 1.86 19.00
CA GLU A 207 20.79 1.27 20.31
C GLU A 207 19.50 1.87 20.90
N ARG A 208 18.80 2.75 20.17
CA ARG A 208 17.49 3.27 20.59
C ARG A 208 16.43 2.17 20.62
N ARG A 209 15.52 2.27 21.60
CA ARG A 209 14.34 1.38 21.69
C ARG A 209 13.37 1.64 20.52
N PRO A 210 12.94 0.62 19.78
CA PRO A 210 11.91 0.78 18.76
C PRO A 210 10.61 1.32 19.34
N GLU A 211 9.98 2.24 18.61
CA GLU A 211 8.63 2.70 18.95
C GLU A 211 7.57 1.63 18.66
N VAL A 212 6.45 1.72 19.37
CA VAL A 212 5.26 0.92 19.08
C VAL A 212 4.46 1.61 17.98
N HIS A 213 4.08 0.87 16.94
CA HIS A 213 3.19 1.39 15.92
C HIS A 213 1.80 1.66 16.51
N LEU A 214 1.42 2.93 16.56
CA LEU A 214 0.09 3.38 16.95
C LEU A 214 -0.73 3.63 15.69
N GLY A 215 -1.73 2.79 15.44
CA GLY A 215 -2.72 3.05 14.40
C GLY A 215 -3.55 4.30 14.71
N PHE A 216 -4.29 4.79 13.72
CA PHE A 216 -5.07 6.03 13.80
C PHE A 216 -5.91 6.15 15.09
N GLU A 217 -6.69 5.12 15.45
CA GLU A 217 -7.50 5.14 16.67
C GLU A 217 -6.67 5.20 17.95
N ALA A 218 -5.59 4.41 18.03
CA ALA A 218 -4.75 4.36 19.22
C ALA A 218 -4.01 5.69 19.43
N ALA A 219 -3.49 6.28 18.34
CA ALA A 219 -2.82 7.57 18.37
C ALA A 219 -3.81 8.71 18.73
N GLY A 220 -5.07 8.62 18.29
CA GLY A 220 -6.12 9.59 18.64
C GLY A 220 -6.54 9.57 20.12
N ARG A 221 -6.32 8.45 20.83
CA ARG A 221 -6.66 8.30 22.25
C ARG A 221 -5.58 8.78 23.23
N LEU A 222 -4.41 9.19 22.72
CA LEU A 222 -3.34 9.70 23.57
C LEU A 222 -3.75 11.01 24.26
N ASP A 223 -3.32 11.19 25.50
CA ASP A 223 -3.37 12.49 26.17
C ASP A 223 -2.14 13.35 25.83
N ASP A 224 -2.14 14.62 26.26
CA ASP A 224 -1.08 15.57 25.93
C ASP A 224 0.27 15.21 26.59
N ALA A 225 0.25 14.61 27.78
CA ALA A 225 1.47 14.17 28.45
C ALA A 225 2.10 12.99 27.70
N GLN A 226 1.28 12.04 27.24
CA GLN A 226 1.72 10.91 26.42
C GLN A 226 2.28 11.37 25.07
N ARG A 227 1.61 12.33 24.40
CA ARG A 227 2.14 12.93 23.16
C ARG A 227 3.49 13.59 23.42
N HIS A 228 3.60 14.37 24.50
CA HIS A 228 4.83 15.06 24.86
C HIS A 228 5.98 14.08 25.14
N ASP A 229 5.75 13.01 25.91
CA ASP A 229 6.74 11.97 26.20
C ASP A 229 7.24 11.28 24.92
N ILE A 230 6.34 10.96 23.99
CA ILE A 230 6.73 10.39 22.69
C ILE A 230 7.58 11.38 21.89
N MET A 231 7.20 12.65 21.86
CA MET A 231 7.95 13.68 21.14
C MET A 231 9.35 13.90 21.73
N GLN A 232 9.49 13.90 23.06
CA GLN A 232 10.79 14.00 23.73
C GLN A 232 11.70 12.84 23.33
N LYS A 233 11.21 11.60 23.42
CA LYS A 233 11.96 10.39 23.03
C LYS A 233 12.39 10.39 21.56
N ARG A 234 11.60 11.00 20.67
CA ARG A 234 11.96 11.16 19.25
C ARG A 234 13.05 12.19 18.98
N SER A 235 13.25 13.11 19.91
CA SER A 235 14.26 14.18 19.82
C SER A 235 15.60 13.79 20.43
N GLU A 236 15.64 12.71 21.22
CA GLU A 236 16.87 12.17 21.77
C GLU A 236 17.81 11.65 20.66
N PRO A 237 19.12 11.88 20.75
CA PRO A 237 20.07 11.35 19.79
C PRO A 237 20.08 9.81 19.80
N ASP A 238 20.24 9.21 18.62
CA ASP A 238 20.58 7.81 18.49
C ASP A 238 22.04 7.63 18.97
N TYR A 239 22.23 7.19 20.23
CA TYR A 239 23.54 6.82 20.79
C TYR A 239 23.94 5.40 20.40
#